data_AF-A0A8D8S9K7-F1
#
_entry.id   AF-A0A8D8S9K7-F1
#
_cell.length_a   1.000
_cell.length_b   1.000
_cell.length_c   1.000
_cell.angle_alpha   90.00
_cell.angle_beta   90.00
_cell.angle_gamma   90.00
#
_symmetry.space_group_name_H-M   'P 1'
#
loop_
_entity.id
_entity.type
_entity.pdbx_description
1 polymer ?
#
loop_
_entity_poly.entity_id
_entity_poly.type
_entity_poly.pdbx_seq_one_letter_code
_entity_poly.pdbx_strand_id
1 'polypeptide(L)'
;MTIFRSLRMSSRLFLPFLLLCLTRHSVANDSLIQINKCCNDNEFLNEQLECVRSEVPLPQWSPIIYQPEVSGFLAPGTIPENWAIIKPSKPNCDESSRGPSGDKYSLKFIVAQENGLPPSYVNFDNGSLYLQDHPELISNRHYCIENNAALVCLKVAATNSALDALKGKIFKCCGDNAVYSESKKSCMVDPNVDYWNLNENFTIIGGFPACVNSHYAIHGRLDETYSLNIDGTLSDSHGKNYNQSYCIEKTYENLSEKASIFVCANTYSGFEKDVRFSIYPIGLAISIVFLILTLLSTLLLPCTYHVLHWRCQINYIVCLLFADVLLCFTQFLSMYISPTLCVLSGCHARIVF
;
A
#
# COMPACT_ATOMS: atom_id res chain seq x y z
N MET A 1 -82.84 -30.09 27.98
CA MET A 1 -83.98 -29.51 27.24
C MET A 1 -83.45 -29.09 25.86
N THR A 2 -83.34 -30.02 24.90
CA THR A 2 -84.30 -30.33 23.81
C THR A 2 -84.54 -29.15 22.85
N ILE A 3 -84.47 -29.19 21.51
CA ILE A 3 -84.23 -30.14 20.37
C ILE A 3 -83.85 -29.22 19.15
N PHE A 4 -82.96 -29.53 18.21
CA PHE A 4 -83.20 -30.10 16.85
C PHE A 4 -81.84 -30.15 16.10
N ARG A 5 -81.36 -31.30 15.60
CA ARG A 5 -81.61 -31.88 14.25
C ARG A 5 -81.28 -30.85 13.13
N SER A 6 -80.55 -31.11 12.05
CA SER A 6 -80.31 -32.34 11.29
C SER A 6 -79.72 -31.97 9.90
N LEU A 7 -78.86 -32.84 9.35
CA LEU A 7 -78.71 -33.19 7.91
C LEU A 7 -78.00 -32.26 6.88
N ARG A 8 -77.03 -32.91 6.21
CA ARG A 8 -76.74 -33.00 4.75
C ARG A 8 -76.17 -31.80 3.97
N MET A 9 -74.89 -31.98 3.60
CA MET A 9 -74.36 -32.25 2.24
C MET A 9 -74.97 -31.50 1.03
N SER A 10 -74.07 -31.04 0.14
CA SER A 10 -74.26 -30.33 -1.14
C SER A 10 -73.95 -28.83 -0.98
N SER A 11 -73.20 -28.13 -1.81
CA SER A 11 -72.84 -28.34 -3.22
C SER A 11 -71.56 -27.56 -3.51
N ARG A 12 -70.83 -28.02 -4.52
CA ARG A 12 -69.71 -27.37 -5.20
C ARG A 12 -69.98 -25.90 -5.48
N LEU A 13 -69.00 -25.01 -5.26
CA LEU A 13 -68.63 -23.84 -6.09
C LEU A 13 -67.84 -22.86 -5.23
N PHE A 14 -66.52 -22.81 -5.44
CA PHE A 14 -65.57 -21.68 -5.24
C PHE A 14 -64.17 -22.30 -5.40
N LEU A 15 -63.82 -22.68 -6.63
CA LEU A 15 -62.98 -21.90 -7.55
C LEU A 15 -61.63 -21.47 -6.90
N PRO A 16 -60.49 -21.88 -7.48
CA PRO A 16 -59.20 -21.94 -6.83
C PRO A 16 -58.45 -20.61 -6.91
N PHE A 17 -57.87 -20.18 -5.81
CA PHE A 17 -56.89 -19.09 -5.76
C PHE A 17 -55.68 -19.57 -4.94
N LEU A 18 -55.10 -20.70 -5.36
CA LEU A 18 -53.90 -21.27 -4.75
C LEU A 18 -52.95 -21.76 -5.84
N LEU A 19 -52.59 -20.86 -6.75
CA LEU A 19 -51.64 -21.15 -7.84
C LEU A 19 -51.08 -19.85 -8.42
N LEU A 20 -50.33 -19.08 -7.61
CA LEU A 20 -49.43 -18.02 -8.10
C LEU A 20 -48.60 -17.44 -6.96
N CYS A 21 -47.77 -18.27 -6.33
CA CYS A 21 -46.57 -17.83 -5.60
C CYS A 21 -45.49 -18.92 -5.68
N LEU A 22 -45.28 -19.49 -6.87
CA LEU A 22 -43.95 -19.94 -7.25
C LEU A 22 -43.19 -18.67 -7.65
N THR A 23 -42.63 -17.99 -6.66
CA THR A 23 -41.58 -17.01 -6.90
C THR A 23 -40.48 -17.73 -7.64
N ARG A 24 -40.39 -17.46 -8.95
CA ARG A 24 -39.22 -17.68 -9.77
C ARG A 24 -38.04 -17.10 -8.98
N HIS A 25 -37.30 -17.96 -8.28
CA HIS A 25 -35.90 -17.67 -8.10
C HIS A 25 -35.35 -17.71 -9.52
N SER A 26 -35.05 -16.54 -10.07
CA SER A 26 -34.15 -16.47 -11.19
C SER A 26 -32.89 -17.18 -10.71
N VAL A 27 -32.69 -18.40 -11.20
CA VAL A 27 -31.35 -18.99 -11.21
C VAL A 27 -30.50 -17.94 -11.91
N ALA A 28 -29.65 -17.27 -11.14
CA ALA A 28 -28.60 -16.45 -11.70
C ALA A 28 -27.87 -17.37 -12.67
N ASN A 29 -27.93 -17.04 -13.95
CA ASN A 29 -27.22 -17.77 -14.98
C ASN A 29 -25.75 -17.43 -14.75
N ASP A 30 -25.09 -18.20 -13.90
CA ASP A 30 -23.71 -17.98 -13.50
C ASP A 30 -22.81 -18.41 -14.67
N SER A 31 -22.72 -17.54 -15.67
CA SER A 31 -21.86 -17.77 -16.81
C SER A 31 -20.42 -17.67 -16.32
N LEU A 32 -19.76 -18.82 -16.16
CA LEU A 32 -18.36 -18.90 -15.75
C LEU A 32 -17.49 -17.97 -16.59
N ILE A 33 -16.59 -17.26 -15.92
CA ILE A 33 -15.63 -16.32 -16.50
C ILE A 33 -14.52 -17.11 -17.16
N GLN A 34 -14.39 -16.99 -18.47
CA GLN A 34 -13.37 -17.72 -19.22
C GLN A 34 -12.01 -17.06 -19.06
N ILE A 35 -11.02 -17.83 -18.61
CA ILE A 35 -9.64 -17.37 -18.44
C ILE A 35 -8.72 -18.22 -19.31
N ASN A 36 -7.89 -17.54 -20.12
CA ASN A 36 -6.97 -18.18 -21.04
C ASN A 36 -5.61 -18.44 -20.37
N LYS A 37 -5.17 -19.70 -20.36
CA LYS A 37 -3.74 -20.02 -20.25
C LYS A 37 -3.04 -19.67 -21.56
N CYS A 38 -1.76 -19.29 -21.50
CA CYS A 38 -1.02 -19.03 -22.74
C CYS A 38 -0.53 -20.32 -23.40
N CYS A 39 -0.08 -21.28 -22.60
CA CYS A 39 0.55 -22.52 -23.04
C CYS A 39 -0.16 -23.75 -22.45
N ASN A 40 0.16 -24.92 -22.99
CA ASN A 40 -0.39 -26.17 -22.46
C ASN A 40 0.27 -26.55 -21.14
N ASP A 41 -0.35 -27.51 -20.44
CA ASP A 41 0.26 -28.07 -19.23
C ASP A 41 1.64 -28.67 -19.56
N ASN A 42 2.65 -28.35 -18.75
CA ASN A 42 4.09 -28.65 -18.95
C ASN A 42 4.81 -27.84 -20.04
N GLU A 43 4.18 -26.79 -20.59
CA GLU A 43 4.84 -25.77 -21.40
C GLU A 43 4.94 -24.47 -20.60
N PHE A 44 5.94 -23.66 -20.89
CA PHE A 44 6.06 -22.31 -20.37
C PHE A 44 6.26 -21.33 -21.52
N LEU A 45 5.82 -20.10 -21.30
CA LEU A 45 5.96 -19.02 -22.27
C LEU A 45 7.35 -18.39 -22.14
N ASN A 46 8.13 -18.39 -23.23
CA ASN A 46 9.43 -17.72 -23.29
C ASN A 46 9.31 -16.24 -23.74
N GLU A 47 10.41 -15.50 -23.65
CA GLU A 47 10.48 -14.09 -24.09
C GLU A 47 10.22 -13.90 -25.59
N GLN A 48 10.41 -14.94 -26.40
CA GLN A 48 10.12 -14.97 -27.83
C GLN A 48 8.63 -15.19 -28.12
N LEU A 49 7.78 -15.20 -27.07
CA LEU A 49 6.34 -15.41 -27.15
C LEU A 49 5.97 -16.82 -27.61
N GLU A 50 6.85 -17.80 -27.43
CA GLU A 50 6.67 -19.20 -27.82
C GLU A 50 6.40 -20.07 -26.60
N CYS A 51 5.57 -21.10 -26.77
CA CYS A 51 5.34 -22.10 -25.75
C CYS A 51 6.39 -23.19 -25.90
N VAL A 52 7.29 -23.28 -24.93
CA VAL A 52 8.39 -24.25 -24.92
C VAL A 52 8.09 -25.31 -23.88
N ARG A 53 8.29 -26.58 -24.27
CA ARG A 53 8.09 -27.71 -23.36
C ARG A 53 9.18 -27.72 -22.30
N SER A 54 8.79 -27.82 -21.04
CA SER A 54 9.75 -27.96 -19.94
C SER A 54 10.28 -29.39 -19.87
N GLU A 55 11.59 -29.53 -19.66
CA GLU A 55 12.23 -30.82 -19.37
C GLU A 55 12.00 -31.24 -17.91
N VAL A 56 11.65 -30.28 -17.04
CA VAL A 56 11.40 -30.47 -15.61
C VAL A 56 9.91 -30.24 -15.32
N PRO A 57 9.28 -30.97 -14.38
CA PRO A 57 7.91 -30.69 -13.98
C PRO A 57 7.74 -29.23 -13.54
N LEU A 58 6.80 -28.51 -14.16
CA LEU A 58 6.48 -27.14 -13.80
C LEU A 58 5.67 -27.10 -12.50
N PRO A 59 5.80 -26.01 -11.70
CA PRO A 59 4.93 -25.81 -10.55
C PRO A 59 3.47 -25.75 -10.98
N GLN A 60 2.57 -26.10 -10.06
CA GLN A 60 1.14 -26.00 -10.29
C GLN A 60 0.77 -24.59 -10.75
N TRP A 61 -0.11 -24.51 -11.75
CA TRP A 61 -0.57 -23.23 -12.29
C TRP A 61 -1.28 -22.41 -11.21
N SER A 62 -0.76 -21.23 -10.91
CA SER A 62 -1.15 -20.37 -9.78
C SER A 62 -0.90 -18.89 -10.11
N PRO A 63 -1.80 -18.23 -10.85
CA PRO A 63 -1.72 -16.80 -11.10
C PRO A 63 -1.95 -15.98 -9.82
N ILE A 64 -1.48 -14.74 -9.82
CA ILE A 64 -1.67 -13.79 -8.71
C ILE A 64 -3.05 -13.16 -8.82
N ILE A 65 -3.95 -13.52 -7.90
CA ILE A 65 -5.34 -13.06 -7.92
C ILE A 65 -5.62 -12.20 -6.68
N TYR A 66 -6.09 -10.98 -6.89
CA TYR A 66 -6.60 -10.09 -5.86
C TYR A 66 -8.13 -10.13 -5.84
N GLN A 67 -8.71 -10.33 -4.66
CA GLN A 67 -10.14 -10.33 -4.45
C GLN A 67 -10.51 -9.11 -3.58
N PRO A 68 -11.18 -8.09 -4.17
CA PRO A 68 -11.55 -6.87 -3.45
C PRO A 68 -12.44 -7.13 -2.24
N GLU A 69 -13.32 -8.12 -2.29
CA GLU A 69 -14.27 -8.47 -1.23
C GLU A 69 -13.59 -8.83 0.10
N VAL A 70 -12.45 -9.53 0.01
CA VAL A 70 -11.62 -9.89 1.17
C VAL A 70 -10.45 -8.93 1.36
N SER A 71 -10.35 -7.89 0.53
CA SER A 71 -9.27 -6.88 0.53
C SER A 71 -7.88 -7.51 0.54
N GLY A 72 -7.68 -8.57 -0.25
CA GLY A 72 -6.47 -9.37 -0.18
C GLY A 72 -6.24 -10.27 -1.39
N PHE A 73 -5.08 -10.90 -1.41
CA PHE A 73 -4.72 -11.89 -2.43
C PHE A 73 -5.20 -13.28 -2.04
N LEU A 74 -5.63 -14.06 -3.03
CA LEU A 74 -5.90 -15.47 -2.84
C LEU A 74 -4.62 -16.25 -2.55
N ALA A 75 -4.74 -17.33 -1.78
CA ALA A 75 -3.61 -18.21 -1.51
C ALA A 75 -3.12 -18.86 -2.81
N PRO A 76 -1.78 -19.02 -3.00
CA PRO A 76 -1.24 -19.69 -4.18
C PRO A 76 -1.88 -21.06 -4.44
N GLY A 77 -2.22 -21.34 -5.70
CA GLY A 77 -2.92 -22.55 -6.14
C GLY A 77 -4.44 -22.49 -6.01
N THR A 78 -5.00 -21.41 -5.46
CA THR A 78 -6.46 -21.22 -5.35
C THR A 78 -6.98 -20.50 -6.58
N ILE A 79 -8.01 -21.07 -7.22
CA ILE A 79 -8.70 -20.47 -8.37
C ILE A 79 -10.14 -20.14 -7.96
N PRO A 80 -10.66 -18.94 -8.28
CA PRO A 80 -12.05 -18.58 -8.02
C PRO A 80 -13.05 -19.58 -8.62
N GLU A 81 -14.13 -19.88 -7.90
CA GLU A 81 -15.15 -20.86 -8.35
C GLU A 81 -15.86 -20.42 -9.63
N ASN A 82 -15.95 -19.11 -9.85
CA ASN A 82 -16.55 -18.50 -11.03
C ASN A 82 -15.61 -18.51 -12.25
N TRP A 83 -14.37 -19.01 -12.15
CA TRP A 83 -13.43 -19.10 -13.27
C TRP A 83 -13.53 -20.44 -13.99
N ALA A 84 -13.69 -20.38 -15.32
CA ALA A 84 -13.48 -21.50 -16.22
C ALA A 84 -12.15 -21.34 -16.94
N ILE A 85 -11.17 -22.16 -16.59
CA ILE A 85 -9.90 -22.21 -17.31
C ILE A 85 -10.13 -22.92 -18.64
N ILE A 86 -10.02 -22.17 -19.73
CA ILE A 86 -10.27 -22.69 -21.08
C ILE A 86 -8.97 -23.12 -21.76
N LYS A 87 -9.11 -23.73 -22.95
CA LYS A 87 -7.99 -24.23 -23.72
C LYS A 87 -6.95 -23.12 -23.94
N PRO A 88 -5.64 -23.46 -23.86
CA PRO A 88 -4.58 -22.48 -24.07
C PRO A 88 -4.75 -21.74 -25.39
N SER A 89 -4.76 -20.42 -25.30
CA SER A 89 -4.94 -19.55 -26.46
C SER A 89 -4.28 -18.22 -26.20
N LYS A 90 -3.39 -17.81 -27.11
CA LYS A 90 -2.80 -16.48 -27.09
C LYS A 90 -3.84 -15.46 -27.51
N PRO A 91 -3.87 -14.26 -26.90
CA PRO A 91 -4.82 -13.23 -27.28
C PRO A 91 -4.54 -12.78 -28.72
N ASN A 92 -5.61 -12.58 -29.49
CA ASN A 92 -5.50 -12.07 -30.85
C ASN A 92 -5.55 -10.53 -30.82
N CYS A 93 -4.41 -9.88 -31.11
CA CYS A 93 -4.31 -8.43 -31.18
C CYS A 93 -4.50 -7.86 -32.60
N ASP A 94 -4.77 -8.69 -33.61
CA ASP A 94 -4.97 -8.24 -35.00
C ASP A 94 -6.41 -7.78 -35.25
N GLU A 95 -6.52 -6.70 -36.03
CA GLU A 95 -7.67 -5.80 -36.34
C GLU A 95 -9.06 -6.41 -36.66
N SER A 96 -9.27 -7.72 -36.60
CA SER A 96 -10.59 -8.34 -36.80
C SER A 96 -11.54 -8.16 -35.60
N SER A 97 -11.00 -7.75 -34.45
CA SER A 97 -11.71 -7.34 -33.23
C SER A 97 -11.81 -5.81 -33.13
N ARG A 98 -12.10 -5.12 -34.24
CA ARG A 98 -12.46 -3.69 -34.23
C ARG A 98 -13.61 -3.48 -33.25
N GLY A 99 -13.29 -2.96 -32.06
CA GLY A 99 -14.22 -2.09 -31.37
C GLY A 99 -14.66 -0.97 -32.33
N PRO A 100 -15.80 -0.32 -32.07
CA PRO A 100 -16.35 0.71 -32.95
C PRO A 100 -15.39 1.90 -33.23
N SER A 101 -14.25 1.98 -32.54
CA SER A 101 -13.25 3.06 -32.56
C SER A 101 -12.05 2.87 -33.49
N GLY A 102 -11.82 1.69 -34.10
CA GLY A 102 -10.68 1.51 -35.03
C GLY A 102 -9.29 1.54 -34.39
N ASP A 103 -9.21 1.22 -33.10
CA ASP A 103 -7.96 1.25 -32.32
C ASP A 103 -7.01 0.11 -32.68
N LYS A 104 -5.71 0.42 -32.82
CA LYS A 104 -4.65 -0.57 -33.07
C LYS A 104 -4.16 -1.14 -31.74
N TYR A 105 -3.94 -2.45 -31.67
CA TYR A 105 -3.39 -3.12 -30.49
C TYR A 105 -2.00 -3.71 -30.80
N SER A 106 -1.18 -3.86 -29.77
CA SER A 106 0.12 -4.54 -29.82
C SER A 106 0.23 -5.55 -28.70
N LEU A 107 0.78 -6.72 -29.02
CA LEU A 107 1.04 -7.78 -28.06
C LEU A 107 2.28 -7.42 -27.21
N LYS A 108 2.16 -7.56 -25.89
CA LYS A 108 3.23 -7.32 -24.91
C LYS A 108 3.39 -8.53 -24.00
N PHE A 109 4.66 -8.88 -23.74
CA PHE A 109 5.05 -9.88 -22.75
C PHE A 109 5.38 -9.18 -21.44
N ILE A 110 4.65 -9.53 -20.38
CA ILE A 110 4.81 -8.96 -19.05
C ILE A 110 5.27 -10.07 -18.12
N VAL A 111 6.43 -9.91 -17.49
CA VAL A 111 6.96 -10.86 -16.51
C VAL A 111 6.39 -10.51 -15.13
N ALA A 112 6.02 -11.52 -14.34
CA ALA A 112 5.67 -11.33 -12.94
C ALA A 112 6.96 -10.97 -12.17
N GLN A 113 6.96 -9.86 -11.44
CA GLN A 113 8.13 -9.46 -10.65
C GLN A 113 8.47 -10.52 -9.59
N GLU A 114 9.75 -10.88 -9.52
CA GLU A 114 10.32 -11.77 -8.50
C GLU A 114 10.98 -10.94 -7.38
N ASN A 115 11.25 -11.58 -6.24
CA ASN A 115 12.08 -11.05 -5.13
C ASN A 115 11.49 -9.86 -4.33
N GLY A 116 10.35 -10.08 -3.66
CA GLY A 116 9.83 -9.14 -2.64
C GLY A 116 9.33 -7.79 -3.17
N LEU A 117 9.34 -7.61 -4.49
CA LEU A 117 8.77 -6.46 -5.18
C LEU A 117 7.27 -6.69 -5.48
N PRO A 118 6.45 -5.63 -5.58
CA PRO A 118 5.06 -5.75 -5.97
C PRO A 118 4.91 -6.34 -7.38
N PRO A 119 3.88 -7.16 -7.64
CA PRO A 119 3.72 -7.79 -8.95
C PRO A 119 3.40 -6.76 -10.04
N SER A 120 4.03 -6.88 -11.21
CA SER A 120 3.80 -5.97 -12.35
C SER A 120 2.39 -6.08 -12.95
N TYR A 121 1.70 -7.19 -12.68
CA TYR A 121 0.32 -7.40 -13.06
C TYR A 121 -0.42 -8.19 -11.98
N VAL A 122 -1.74 -7.95 -11.88
CA VAL A 122 -2.62 -8.64 -10.94
C VAL A 122 -3.92 -8.98 -11.63
N ASN A 123 -4.45 -10.17 -11.38
CA ASN A 123 -5.76 -10.59 -11.84
C ASN A 123 -6.82 -10.33 -10.77
N PHE A 124 -8.02 -9.95 -11.19
CA PHE A 124 -9.17 -9.84 -10.30
C PHE A 124 -10.09 -11.04 -10.46
N ASP A 125 -10.81 -11.39 -9.40
CA ASP A 125 -11.87 -12.41 -9.37
C ASP A 125 -12.92 -12.28 -10.50
N ASN A 126 -13.17 -11.07 -11.01
CA ASN A 126 -14.03 -10.81 -12.16
C ASN A 126 -13.37 -11.11 -13.54
N GLY A 127 -12.14 -11.64 -13.54
CA GLY A 127 -11.36 -11.97 -14.73
C GLY A 127 -10.72 -10.79 -15.44
N SER A 128 -10.80 -9.57 -14.92
CA SER A 128 -10.00 -8.46 -15.43
C SER A 128 -8.54 -8.57 -14.97
N LEU A 129 -7.63 -7.97 -15.71
CA LEU A 129 -6.21 -7.89 -15.40
C LEU A 129 -5.81 -6.42 -15.28
N TYR A 130 -5.07 -6.10 -14.23
CA TYR A 130 -4.47 -4.79 -14.02
C TYR A 130 -2.97 -4.87 -14.25
N LEU A 131 -2.42 -3.86 -14.93
CA LEU A 131 -0.99 -3.65 -15.08
C LEU A 131 -0.60 -2.40 -14.32
N GLN A 132 0.53 -2.44 -13.61
CA GLN A 132 1.01 -1.29 -12.85
C GLN A 132 1.21 -0.04 -13.74
N ASP A 133 1.72 -0.22 -14.95
CA ASP A 133 1.98 0.87 -15.90
C ASP A 133 0.78 1.23 -16.80
N HIS A 134 -0.37 0.60 -16.63
CA HIS A 134 -1.56 0.83 -17.46
C HIS A 134 -2.82 1.00 -16.58
N PRO A 135 -3.35 2.22 -16.43
CA PRO A 135 -4.43 2.48 -15.47
C PRO A 135 -5.75 1.79 -15.81
N GLU A 136 -5.97 1.45 -17.08
CA GLU A 136 -7.20 0.77 -17.51
C GLU A 136 -7.14 -0.74 -17.27
N LEU A 137 -8.24 -1.29 -16.75
CA LEU A 137 -8.42 -2.73 -16.59
C LEU A 137 -8.56 -3.43 -17.94
N ILE A 138 -7.79 -4.49 -18.14
CA ILE A 138 -7.81 -5.28 -19.36
C ILE A 138 -8.79 -6.44 -19.19
N SER A 139 -9.70 -6.59 -20.16
CA SER A 139 -10.65 -7.71 -20.19
C SER A 139 -9.93 -9.05 -20.49
N ASN A 140 -10.45 -10.14 -19.91
CA ASN A 140 -10.06 -11.54 -20.15
C ASN A 140 -9.96 -11.98 -21.63
N ARG A 141 -10.52 -11.24 -22.58
CA ARG A 141 -10.38 -11.52 -24.03
C ARG A 141 -9.07 -11.02 -24.63
N HIS A 142 -8.39 -10.09 -23.95
CA HIS A 142 -7.22 -9.38 -24.45
C HIS A 142 -5.93 -9.84 -23.78
N TYR A 143 -5.97 -10.89 -22.98
CA TYR A 143 -4.77 -11.45 -22.36
C TYR A 143 -4.85 -12.98 -22.23
N CYS A 144 -3.69 -13.59 -22.01
CA CYS A 144 -3.56 -14.92 -21.42
C CYS A 144 -2.50 -14.87 -20.30
N ILE A 145 -2.55 -15.82 -19.35
CA ILE A 145 -1.68 -15.82 -18.16
C ILE A 145 -0.93 -17.15 -18.02
N GLU A 146 0.30 -17.07 -17.54
CA GLU A 146 1.11 -18.15 -16.98
C GLU A 146 1.60 -17.79 -15.57
N ASN A 147 2.21 -18.77 -14.88
CA ASN A 147 2.71 -18.59 -13.51
C ASN A 147 3.56 -17.33 -13.32
N ASN A 148 4.49 -17.08 -14.24
CA ASN A 148 5.47 -16.00 -14.10
C ASN A 148 5.37 -14.97 -15.23
N ALA A 149 4.34 -15.04 -16.07
CA ALA A 149 4.21 -14.12 -17.20
C ALA A 149 2.77 -13.98 -17.69
N ALA A 150 2.47 -12.88 -18.36
CA ALA A 150 1.22 -12.67 -19.08
C ALA A 150 1.50 -12.13 -20.49
N LEU A 151 0.69 -12.54 -21.46
CA LEU A 151 0.60 -11.88 -22.76
C LEU A 151 -0.61 -10.97 -22.77
N VAL A 152 -0.40 -9.72 -23.14
CA VAL A 152 -1.46 -8.70 -23.09
C VAL A 152 -1.50 -7.92 -24.39
N CYS A 153 -2.69 -7.77 -24.97
CA CYS A 153 -2.95 -6.81 -26.04
C CYS A 153 -3.16 -5.41 -25.45
N LEU A 154 -2.22 -4.51 -25.68
CA LEU A 154 -2.33 -3.11 -25.27
C LEU A 154 -2.59 -2.22 -26.48
N LYS A 155 -3.46 -1.21 -26.29
CA LYS A 155 -3.75 -0.23 -27.32
C LYS A 155 -2.47 0.55 -27.66
N VAL A 156 -2.14 0.60 -28.95
CA VAL A 156 -1.04 1.42 -29.46
C VAL A 156 -1.56 2.85 -29.54
N ALA A 157 -0.93 3.71 -28.76
CA ALA A 157 -1.26 5.13 -28.75
C ALA A 157 -1.05 5.70 -30.18
N ALA A 158 -2.09 6.27 -30.78
CA ALA A 158 -2.03 6.84 -32.12
C ALA A 158 -0.98 7.97 -32.16
N THR A 159 -0.34 8.19 -33.31
CA THR A 159 0.84 9.07 -33.54
C THR A 159 0.79 10.51 -33.00
N ASN A 160 -0.34 10.99 -32.50
CA ASN A 160 -0.42 12.22 -31.67
C ASN A 160 0.13 12.04 -30.25
N SER A 161 0.47 10.80 -29.85
CA SER A 161 0.96 10.40 -28.53
C SER A 161 2.48 10.52 -28.38
N ALA A 162 3.19 11.07 -29.36
CA ALA A 162 4.60 11.43 -29.18
C ALA A 162 4.77 12.49 -28.08
N LEU A 163 3.76 13.35 -27.88
CA LEU A 163 3.74 14.32 -26.80
C LEU A 163 3.47 13.67 -25.44
N ASP A 164 2.60 12.66 -25.36
CA ASP A 164 2.35 11.89 -24.13
C ASP A 164 3.52 10.96 -23.77
N ALA A 165 4.23 10.43 -24.76
CA ALA A 165 5.48 9.67 -24.53
C ALA A 165 6.63 10.56 -24.02
N LEU A 166 6.55 11.88 -24.21
CA LEU A 166 7.48 12.87 -23.67
C LEU A 166 7.09 13.36 -22.26
N LYS A 167 5.86 13.08 -21.80
CA LYS A 167 5.44 13.44 -20.44
C LYS A 167 6.17 12.56 -19.44
N GLY A 168 6.79 13.19 -18.44
CA GLY A 168 7.35 12.48 -17.31
C GLY A 168 6.30 11.61 -16.62
N LYS A 169 6.72 10.47 -16.08
CA LYS A 169 5.86 9.57 -15.29
C LYS A 169 5.99 9.89 -13.82
N ILE A 170 4.87 10.05 -13.13
CA ILE A 170 4.85 10.32 -11.68
C ILE A 170 3.96 9.31 -10.98
N PHE A 171 4.37 8.91 -9.78
CA PHE A 171 3.64 7.96 -8.95
C PHE A 171 2.81 8.71 -7.92
N LYS A 172 1.49 8.54 -7.96
CA LYS A 172 0.55 8.99 -6.94
C LYS A 172 0.17 7.81 -6.06
N CYS A 173 0.31 7.94 -4.74
CA CYS A 173 0.21 6.77 -3.86
C CYS A 173 -1.20 6.14 -3.88
N CYS A 174 -2.26 6.97 -3.87
CA CYS A 174 -3.64 6.51 -3.79
C CYS A 174 -4.44 6.65 -5.10
N GLY A 175 -3.79 6.97 -6.22
CA GLY A 175 -4.47 7.22 -7.50
C GLY A 175 -5.42 8.42 -7.43
N ASP A 176 -6.29 8.56 -8.42
CA ASP A 176 -7.02 9.83 -8.61
C ASP A 176 -8.21 10.04 -7.65
N ASN A 177 -8.76 8.96 -7.10
CA ASN A 177 -10.03 8.97 -6.37
C ASN A 177 -9.89 8.59 -4.88
N ALA A 178 -8.68 8.61 -4.33
CA ALA A 178 -8.45 8.32 -2.94
C ALA A 178 -7.34 9.19 -2.37
N VAL A 179 -7.28 9.23 -1.05
CA VAL A 179 -6.29 10.00 -0.28
C VAL A 179 -5.71 9.12 0.82
N TYR A 180 -4.44 9.31 1.15
CA TYR A 180 -3.78 8.50 2.16
C TYR A 180 -4.16 8.97 3.56
N SER A 181 -4.63 8.07 4.44
CA SER A 181 -4.79 8.38 5.86
C SER A 181 -3.62 7.81 6.65
N GLU A 182 -2.90 8.67 7.37
CA GLU A 182 -1.82 8.28 8.28
C GLU A 182 -2.35 7.46 9.45
N SER A 183 -3.55 7.80 9.94
CA SER A 183 -4.20 7.09 11.04
C SER A 183 -4.57 5.65 10.69
N LYS A 184 -5.09 5.44 9.46
CA LYS A 184 -5.47 4.11 8.96
C LYS A 184 -4.33 3.37 8.25
N LYS A 185 -3.22 4.07 7.95
CA LYS A 185 -2.10 3.57 7.15
C LYS A 185 -2.54 2.98 5.81
N SER A 186 -3.55 3.59 5.18
CA SER A 186 -4.16 3.09 3.96
C SER A 186 -4.80 4.21 3.16
N CYS A 187 -4.99 3.98 1.87
CA CYS A 187 -5.76 4.85 0.99
C CYS A 187 -7.25 4.71 1.30
N MET A 188 -7.95 5.84 1.41
CA MET A 188 -9.38 5.89 1.64
C MET A 188 -10.07 6.82 0.65
N VAL A 189 -11.30 6.45 0.31
CA VAL A 189 -12.21 7.24 -0.51
C VAL A 189 -13.13 8.02 0.43
N ASP A 190 -13.10 9.34 0.36
CA ASP A 190 -14.03 10.25 1.04
C ASP A 190 -14.60 11.25 0.01
N PRO A 191 -15.90 11.20 -0.29
CA PRO A 191 -16.51 12.07 -1.30
C PRO A 191 -16.48 13.56 -0.93
N ASN A 192 -16.17 13.92 0.32
CA ASN A 192 -16.08 15.31 0.77
C ASN A 192 -14.68 15.91 0.61
N VAL A 193 -13.70 15.11 0.19
CA VAL A 193 -12.32 15.56 -0.03
C VAL A 193 -12.14 15.92 -1.50
N ASP A 194 -11.57 17.10 -1.73
CA ASP A 194 -11.07 17.47 -3.05
C ASP A 194 -9.76 16.74 -3.30
N TYR A 195 -9.79 15.71 -4.14
CA TYR A 195 -8.60 14.93 -4.48
C TYR A 195 -7.68 15.79 -5.34
N TRP A 196 -6.52 16.11 -4.78
CA TRP A 196 -5.52 16.87 -5.52
C TRP A 196 -5.03 16.06 -6.72
N ASN A 197 -4.78 16.73 -7.83
CA ASN A 197 -4.20 16.13 -9.03
C ASN A 197 -2.92 16.87 -9.40
N LEU A 198 -1.95 16.09 -9.84
CA LEU A 198 -0.73 16.63 -10.46
C LEU A 198 -1.09 17.15 -11.86
N ASN A 199 -0.34 18.16 -12.29
CA ASN A 199 -0.58 18.88 -13.55
C ASN A 199 -0.69 17.92 -14.75
N GLU A 200 -1.52 18.26 -15.75
CA GLU A 200 -1.82 17.43 -16.95
C GLU A 200 -0.59 17.14 -17.85
N ASN A 201 0.55 17.77 -17.51
CA ASN A 201 1.84 17.60 -18.16
C ASN A 201 2.55 16.29 -17.80
N PHE A 202 2.02 15.50 -16.87
CA PHE A 202 2.60 14.23 -16.44
C PHE A 202 1.64 13.07 -16.66
N THR A 203 2.21 11.88 -16.87
CA THR A 203 1.44 10.64 -16.82
C THR A 203 1.41 10.16 -15.38
N ILE A 204 0.23 10.14 -14.76
CA ILE A 204 0.04 9.71 -13.38
C ILE A 204 -0.09 8.19 -13.34
N ILE A 205 0.72 7.55 -12.50
CA ILE A 205 0.70 6.12 -12.23
C ILE A 205 0.33 5.92 -10.76
N GLY A 206 -0.62 5.03 -10.49
CA GLY A 206 -1.01 4.69 -9.12
C GLY A 206 -0.03 3.71 -8.49
N GLY A 207 0.35 3.94 -7.24
CA GLY A 207 1.05 2.93 -6.44
C GLY A 207 2.03 3.48 -5.41
N PHE A 208 2.33 2.64 -4.43
CA PHE A 208 3.36 2.89 -3.41
C PHE A 208 4.76 2.57 -3.95
N PRO A 209 5.82 3.16 -3.39
CA PRO A 209 7.18 2.85 -3.79
C PRO A 209 7.51 1.36 -3.62
N ALA A 210 8.13 0.76 -4.64
CA ALA A 210 8.54 -0.63 -4.65
C ALA A 210 9.79 -0.84 -3.78
N CYS A 211 9.60 -0.99 -2.48
CA CYS A 211 10.67 -1.14 -1.50
C CYS A 211 11.01 -2.61 -1.23
N VAL A 212 12.30 -2.95 -1.17
CA VAL A 212 12.80 -4.32 -0.91
C VAL A 212 12.24 -4.95 0.38
N ASN A 213 11.97 -4.12 1.41
CA ASN A 213 11.40 -4.57 2.68
C ASN A 213 9.93 -4.14 2.86
N SER A 214 9.27 -3.69 1.80
CA SER A 214 7.90 -3.12 1.80
C SER A 214 7.66 -1.97 2.80
N HIS A 215 8.71 -1.42 3.39
CA HIS A 215 8.65 -0.30 4.31
C HIS A 215 8.98 1.00 3.59
N TYR A 216 8.00 1.89 3.58
CA TYR A 216 8.13 3.28 3.16
C TYR A 216 8.05 4.21 4.37
N ALA A 217 8.61 5.40 4.22
CA ALA A 217 8.53 6.50 5.16
C ALA A 217 7.99 7.73 4.42
N ILE A 218 7.19 8.53 5.13
CA ILE A 218 6.73 9.83 4.66
C ILE A 218 7.82 10.84 5.02
N HIS A 219 8.42 11.48 4.03
CA HIS A 219 9.56 12.35 4.24
C HIS A 219 9.44 13.62 3.40
N GLY A 220 9.31 14.75 4.08
CA GLY A 220 9.25 16.06 3.44
C GLY A 220 8.02 16.27 2.56
N ARG A 221 8.03 17.39 1.85
CA ARG A 221 6.93 17.81 0.99
C ARG A 221 7.43 18.26 -0.37
N LEU A 222 6.54 18.14 -1.35
CA LEU A 222 6.72 18.68 -2.68
C LEU A 222 6.84 20.21 -2.61
N ASP A 223 7.77 20.77 -3.37
CA ASP A 223 8.10 22.20 -3.44
C ASP A 223 8.58 22.81 -2.11
N GLU A 224 9.05 21.98 -1.18
CA GLU A 224 9.71 22.40 0.06
C GLU A 224 11.03 21.64 0.24
N THR A 225 10.93 20.32 0.41
CA THR A 225 12.09 19.44 0.60
C THR A 225 12.55 18.82 -0.73
N TYR A 226 11.59 18.62 -1.63
CA TYR A 226 11.80 17.99 -2.91
C TYR A 226 11.26 18.83 -4.06
N SER A 227 11.96 18.82 -5.18
CA SER A 227 11.52 19.39 -6.45
C SER A 227 11.27 18.28 -7.47
N LEU A 228 10.17 18.39 -8.19
CA LEU A 228 9.79 17.46 -9.25
C LEU A 228 10.29 17.98 -10.60
N ASN A 229 11.08 17.14 -11.28
CA ASN A 229 11.60 17.44 -12.61
C ASN A 229 10.58 17.10 -13.70
N ILE A 230 10.77 17.69 -14.89
CA ILE A 230 9.86 17.51 -16.03
C ILE A 230 9.82 16.07 -16.57
N ASP A 231 10.89 15.31 -16.33
CA ASP A 231 10.99 13.89 -16.68
C ASP A 231 10.27 12.98 -15.66
N GLY A 232 9.74 13.53 -14.57
CA GLY A 232 9.09 12.79 -13.49
C GLY A 232 10.09 12.25 -12.45
N THR A 233 11.36 12.67 -12.49
CA THR A 233 12.30 12.38 -11.40
C THR A 233 12.12 13.35 -10.24
N LEU A 234 12.34 12.88 -9.02
CA LEU A 234 12.27 13.73 -7.82
C LEU A 234 13.68 14.05 -7.34
N SER A 235 14.00 15.33 -7.15
CA SER A 235 15.30 15.77 -6.62
C SER A 235 15.13 16.29 -5.20
N ASP A 236 16.02 15.91 -4.29
CA ASP A 236 16.08 16.53 -2.96
C ASP A 236 16.90 17.82 -2.96
N SER A 237 16.84 18.56 -1.84
CA SER A 237 17.63 19.77 -1.61
C SER A 237 19.16 19.56 -1.67
N HIS A 238 19.63 18.31 -1.62
CA HIS A 238 21.04 17.95 -1.71
C HIS A 238 21.45 17.50 -3.13
N GLY A 239 20.54 17.55 -4.11
CA GLY A 239 20.78 17.20 -5.50
C GLY A 239 20.75 15.70 -5.81
N LYS A 240 20.25 14.87 -4.88
CA LYS A 240 20.05 13.44 -5.15
C LYS A 240 18.71 13.22 -5.83
N ASN A 241 18.75 12.41 -6.88
CA ASN A 241 17.59 12.10 -7.70
C ASN A 241 17.00 10.73 -7.36
N TYR A 242 15.68 10.68 -7.32
CA TYR A 242 14.88 9.48 -7.10
C TYR A 242 14.09 9.19 -8.36
N ASN A 243 14.35 8.02 -8.93
CA ASN A 243 13.63 7.51 -10.08
C ASN A 243 12.74 6.35 -9.61
N GLN A 244 11.43 6.43 -9.83
CA GLN A 244 10.43 5.35 -9.63
C GLN A 244 10.44 4.67 -8.24
N SER A 245 11.07 5.27 -7.24
CA SER A 245 11.24 4.77 -5.86
C SER A 245 10.59 5.70 -4.85
N TYR A 246 9.60 6.46 -5.31
CA TYR A 246 8.82 7.38 -4.52
C TYR A 246 7.36 7.36 -4.99
N CYS A 247 6.45 7.84 -4.16
CA CYS A 247 5.14 8.30 -4.60
C CYS A 247 4.77 9.60 -3.88
N ILE A 248 3.85 10.36 -4.44
CA ILE A 248 3.41 11.65 -3.91
C ILE A 248 1.94 11.53 -3.51
N GLU A 249 1.57 12.03 -2.33
CA GLU A 249 0.18 12.02 -1.88
C GLU A 249 -0.08 13.08 -0.80
N LYS A 250 -1.28 13.64 -0.78
CA LYS A 250 -1.73 14.45 0.36
C LYS A 250 -2.22 13.53 1.47
N THR A 251 -1.94 13.88 2.72
CA THR A 251 -2.45 13.10 3.85
C THR A 251 -3.81 13.63 4.29
N TYR A 252 -4.74 12.72 4.58
CA TYR A 252 -6.12 13.02 4.94
C TYR A 252 -6.21 13.92 6.16
N GLU A 253 -5.31 13.71 7.12
CA GLU A 253 -5.20 14.50 8.34
C GLU A 253 -4.72 15.94 8.06
N ASN A 254 -4.05 16.19 6.95
CA ASN A 254 -3.43 17.48 6.62
C ASN A 254 -3.67 17.92 5.16
N LEU A 255 -4.92 17.87 4.70
CA LEU A 255 -5.30 18.21 3.31
C LEU A 255 -4.93 19.65 2.88
N SER A 256 -4.87 20.57 3.85
CA SER A 256 -4.52 21.98 3.62
C SER A 256 -3.04 22.18 3.31
N GLU A 257 -2.19 21.21 3.62
CA GLU A 257 -0.75 21.32 3.40
C GLU A 257 -0.36 20.83 2.00
N LYS A 258 0.92 21.03 1.64
CA LYS A 258 1.47 20.50 0.39
C LYS A 258 1.58 18.98 0.42
N ALA A 259 1.58 18.40 -0.77
CA ALA A 259 1.65 16.95 -0.93
C ALA A 259 2.95 16.38 -0.34
N SER A 260 2.81 15.29 0.41
CA SER A 260 3.89 14.60 1.09
C SER A 260 4.55 13.60 0.16
N ILE A 261 5.85 13.39 0.35
CA ILE A 261 6.62 12.42 -0.46
C ILE A 261 6.82 11.14 0.35
N PHE A 262 6.53 10.01 -0.28
CA PHE A 262 6.72 8.68 0.29
C PHE A 262 7.94 8.06 -0.38
N VAL A 263 8.94 7.66 0.41
CA VAL A 263 10.18 7.04 -0.08
C VAL A 263 10.50 5.77 0.71
N CYS A 264 11.33 4.88 0.16
CA CYS A 264 11.73 3.67 0.87
C CYS A 264 12.54 3.97 2.15
N ALA A 265 12.26 3.25 3.24
CA ALA A 265 12.86 3.48 4.55
C ALA A 265 14.39 3.29 4.58
N ASN A 266 14.93 2.39 3.75
CA ASN A 266 16.38 2.15 3.65
C ASN A 266 17.12 3.36 3.07
N THR A 267 16.45 4.14 2.22
CA THR A 267 16.93 5.42 1.72
C THR A 267 16.89 6.47 2.83
N TYR A 268 15.83 6.42 3.65
CA TYR A 268 15.58 7.33 4.77
C TYR A 268 16.57 7.18 5.93
N SER A 269 17.09 5.97 6.23
CA SER A 269 18.06 5.78 7.32
C SER A 269 19.37 6.56 7.15
N GLY A 270 19.63 7.11 5.96
CA GLY A 270 20.72 8.07 5.72
C GLY A 270 20.36 9.53 6.04
N PHE A 271 19.08 9.90 6.06
CA PHE A 271 18.59 11.27 6.22
C PHE A 271 18.25 11.61 7.68
N GLU A 272 17.74 10.66 8.47
CA GLU A 272 17.53 10.84 9.92
C GLU A 272 18.67 10.31 10.78
N LYS A 273 19.88 10.80 10.51
CA LYS A 273 20.73 11.19 11.64
C LYS A 273 20.52 12.68 11.84
N ASP A 274 19.30 13.07 12.22
CA ASP A 274 19.02 14.44 12.61
C ASP A 274 19.98 14.77 13.76
N VAL A 275 20.95 15.63 13.47
CA VAL A 275 22.10 15.94 14.33
C VAL A 275 21.65 16.37 15.74
N ARG A 276 20.40 16.85 15.86
CA ARG A 276 19.73 17.18 17.11
C ARG A 276 19.63 15.96 18.05
N PHE A 277 19.26 14.78 17.54
CA PHE A 277 19.20 13.55 18.34
C PHE A 277 20.59 13.05 18.79
N SER A 278 21.67 13.57 18.21
CA SER A 278 23.05 13.30 18.66
C SER A 278 23.56 14.38 19.63
N ILE A 279 23.21 15.65 19.42
CA ILE A 279 23.68 16.78 20.25
C ILE A 279 23.09 16.75 21.66
N TYR A 280 21.79 16.44 21.81
CA TYR A 280 21.14 16.38 23.12
C TYR A 280 21.74 15.33 24.08
N PRO A 281 21.92 14.05 23.68
CA PRO A 281 22.53 13.07 24.57
C PRO A 281 24.01 13.35 24.86
N ILE A 282 24.76 13.94 23.90
CA ILE A 282 26.15 14.36 24.14
C ILE A 282 26.19 15.51 25.17
N GLY A 283 25.31 16.50 25.05
CA GLY A 283 25.20 17.60 26.01
C GLY A 283 24.83 17.13 27.41
N LEU A 284 23.86 16.20 27.53
CA LEU A 284 23.47 15.58 28.80
C LEU A 284 24.62 14.77 29.43
N ALA A 285 25.34 13.98 28.63
CA ALA A 285 26.49 13.21 29.12
C ALA A 285 27.61 14.12 29.69
N ILE A 286 27.88 15.25 29.02
CA ILE A 286 28.84 16.25 29.50
C ILE A 286 28.35 16.89 30.80
N SER A 287 27.05 17.25 30.89
CA SER A 287 26.43 17.80 32.12
C SER A 287 26.60 16.87 33.32
N ILE A 288 26.32 15.57 33.16
CA ILE A 288 26.48 14.56 34.21
C ILE A 288 27.91 14.53 34.76
N VAL A 289 28.92 14.59 33.89
CA VAL A 289 30.33 14.60 34.31
C VAL A 289 30.64 15.84 35.16
N PHE A 290 30.20 17.02 34.74
CA PHE A 290 30.40 18.25 35.52
C PHE A 290 29.65 18.24 36.86
N LEU A 291 28.44 17.67 36.91
CA LEU A 291 27.68 17.53 38.15
C LEU A 291 28.34 16.56 39.13
N ILE A 292 28.90 15.44 38.65
CA ILE A 292 29.67 14.51 39.48
C ILE A 292 30.92 15.20 40.04
N LEU A 293 31.68 15.92 39.21
CA LEU A 293 32.86 16.66 39.66
C LEU A 293 32.47 17.72 40.71
N THR A 294 31.38 18.45 40.48
CA THR A 294 30.87 19.46 41.42
C THR A 294 30.44 18.81 42.74
N LEU A 295 29.79 17.65 42.70
CA LEU A 295 29.43 16.88 43.89
C LEU A 295 30.67 16.41 44.66
N LEU A 296 31.69 15.89 43.97
CA LEU A 296 32.95 15.47 44.58
C LEU A 296 33.71 16.65 45.20
N SER A 297 33.85 17.75 44.48
CA SER A 297 34.49 18.98 44.97
C SER A 297 33.75 19.55 46.17
N THR A 298 32.41 19.49 46.16
CA THR A 298 31.59 19.86 47.32
C THR A 298 31.97 18.92 48.46
N LEU A 299 31.76 17.60 48.37
CA LEU A 299 32.04 16.62 49.43
C LEU A 299 33.47 16.69 50.03
N LEU A 300 34.48 17.02 49.23
CA LEU A 300 35.89 17.11 49.67
C LEU A 300 36.21 18.40 50.44
N LEU A 301 35.42 19.46 50.28
CA LEU A 301 35.64 20.77 50.91
C LEU A 301 34.49 21.14 51.86
N PRO A 302 34.34 20.44 53.01
CA PRO A 302 33.29 20.77 53.97
C PRO A 302 33.50 22.17 54.55
N CYS A 303 32.64 23.11 54.17
CA CYS A 303 32.59 24.43 54.80
C CYS A 303 31.99 24.31 56.20
N THR A 304 32.85 24.35 57.22
CA THR A 304 32.52 24.18 58.64
C THR A 304 31.62 25.28 59.21
N TYR A 305 31.43 26.41 58.52
CA TYR A 305 30.80 27.61 59.08
C TYR A 305 29.31 27.79 58.73
N HIS A 306 28.76 27.11 57.71
CA HIS A 306 27.33 27.16 57.36
C HIS A 306 26.79 25.79 56.92
N VAL A 307 26.58 24.92 57.90
CA VAL A 307 26.14 23.52 57.69
C VAL A 307 24.80 23.42 56.94
N LEU A 308 23.90 24.41 57.09
CA LEU A 308 22.60 24.39 56.43
C LEU A 308 22.67 24.65 54.92
N HIS A 309 23.44 25.66 54.51
CA HIS A 309 23.61 26.02 53.10
C HIS A 309 24.29 24.88 52.32
N TRP A 310 25.32 24.29 52.92
CA TRP A 310 26.02 23.13 52.40
C TRP A 310 25.10 21.93 52.11
N ARG A 311 24.22 21.57 53.05
CA ARG A 311 23.29 20.44 52.88
C ARG A 311 22.27 20.71 51.77
N CYS A 312 21.79 21.95 51.66
CA CYS A 312 20.87 22.35 50.60
C CYS A 312 21.54 22.25 49.21
N GLN A 313 22.78 22.72 49.11
CA GLN A 313 23.55 22.68 47.86
C GLN A 313 23.85 21.25 47.40
N ILE A 314 24.18 20.33 48.31
CA ILE A 314 24.36 18.90 47.96
C ILE A 314 23.05 18.29 47.47
N ASN A 315 21.95 18.50 48.18
CA ASN A 315 20.66 17.96 47.78
C ASN A 315 20.23 18.48 46.40
N TYR A 316 20.46 19.77 46.11
CA TYR A 316 20.18 20.35 44.80
C TYR A 316 21.01 19.70 43.69
N ILE A 317 22.32 19.54 43.88
CA ILE A 317 23.20 18.91 42.88
C ILE A 317 22.82 17.44 42.66
N VAL A 318 22.48 16.71 43.72
CA VAL A 318 22.03 15.31 43.62
C VAL A 318 20.71 15.20 42.85
N CYS A 319 19.75 16.09 43.09
CA CYS A 319 18.49 16.13 42.35
C CYS A 319 18.72 16.42 40.85
N LEU A 320 19.57 17.39 40.51
CA LEU A 320 19.94 17.67 39.12
C LEU A 320 20.62 16.49 38.44
N LEU A 321 21.57 15.84 39.14
CA LEU A 321 22.27 14.66 38.62
C LEU A 321 21.29 13.53 38.34
N PHE A 322 20.33 13.29 39.25
CA PHE A 322 19.30 12.27 39.06
C PHE A 322 18.40 12.57 37.86
N ALA A 323 17.99 13.83 37.69
CA ALA A 323 17.18 14.26 36.55
C ALA A 323 17.92 14.08 35.21
N ASP A 324 19.19 14.50 35.13
CA ASP A 324 20.00 14.37 33.91
C ASP A 324 20.28 12.91 33.55
N VAL A 325 20.50 12.03 34.55
CA VAL A 325 20.65 10.59 34.33
C VAL A 325 19.36 9.97 33.81
N LEU A 326 18.20 10.34 34.36
CA LEU A 326 16.90 9.86 33.87
C LEU A 326 16.63 10.32 32.45
N LEU A 327 16.90 11.59 32.13
CA LEU A 327 16.75 12.12 30.77
C LEU A 327 17.72 11.44 29.79
N CYS A 328 18.96 11.18 30.20
CA CYS A 328 19.91 10.42 29.38
C CYS A 328 19.39 9.00 29.12
N PHE A 329 18.88 8.32 30.14
CA PHE A 329 18.32 6.97 30.02
C PHE A 329 17.10 6.91 29.09
N THR A 330 16.16 7.86 29.17
CA THR A 330 14.99 7.89 28.27
C THR A 330 15.39 8.15 26.82
N GLN A 331 16.40 8.99 26.58
CA GLN A 331 16.93 9.25 25.24
C GLN A 331 17.62 8.00 24.66
N PHE A 332 18.40 7.27 25.47
CA PHE A 332 18.97 5.99 25.04
C PHE A 332 17.90 4.95 24.75
N LEU A 333 16.90 4.79 25.62
CA LEU A 333 15.81 3.83 25.39
C LEU A 333 15.00 4.14 24.14
N SER A 334 14.80 5.42 23.81
CA SER A 334 14.13 5.85 22.57
C SER A 334 14.80 5.29 21.30
N MET A 335 16.13 5.08 21.33
CA MET A 335 16.88 4.52 20.19
C MET A 335 16.74 3.00 20.05
N TYR A 336 16.29 2.28 21.08
CA TYR A 336 16.33 0.81 21.11
C TYR A 336 14.94 0.14 21.17
N ILE A 337 13.84 0.89 21.34
CA ILE A 337 12.57 0.31 21.79
C ILE A 337 11.39 0.48 20.80
N SER A 338 10.68 -0.64 20.59
CA SER A 338 9.38 -0.77 19.90
C SER A 338 8.26 0.03 20.60
N PRO A 339 7.28 0.59 19.84
CA PRO A 339 6.26 1.55 20.33
C PRO A 339 5.45 1.13 21.57
N THR A 340 5.35 -0.15 21.90
CA THR A 340 4.57 -0.64 23.05
C THR A 340 5.23 -0.38 24.41
N LEU A 341 6.56 -0.33 24.49
CA LEU A 341 7.28 -0.05 25.74
C LEU A 341 7.45 1.46 26.00
N CYS A 342 7.30 2.30 24.97
CA CYS A 342 7.36 3.75 25.06
C CYS A 342 6.18 4.34 25.89
N VAL A 343 5.00 3.73 25.79
CA VAL A 343 3.82 4.11 26.59
C VAL A 343 4.02 3.80 28.08
N LEU A 344 4.75 2.72 28.39
CA LEU A 344 4.98 2.27 29.76
C LEU A 344 6.06 3.11 30.47
N SER A 345 7.11 3.53 29.75
CA SER A 345 8.15 4.42 30.27
C SER A 345 7.69 5.88 30.37
N GLY A 346 6.82 6.35 29.47
CA GLY A 346 6.18 7.66 29.56
C GLY A 346 5.24 7.81 30.77
N CYS A 347 4.68 6.71 31.26
CA CYS A 347 3.81 6.71 32.44
C CYS A 347 4.60 6.93 33.75
N HIS A 348 5.87 6.50 33.81
CA HIS A 348 6.71 6.66 35.01
C HIS A 348 7.34 8.06 35.12
N ALA A 349 7.62 8.72 34.00
CA ALA A 349 8.17 10.08 33.99
C ALA A 349 7.17 11.16 34.46
N ARG A 350 5.86 10.85 34.43
CA ARG A 350 4.79 11.77 34.88
C ARG A 350 4.54 11.78 36.39
N ILE A 351 5.23 10.94 37.17
CA ILE A 351 5.02 10.79 38.62
C ILE A 351 6.02 11.62 39.44
N VAL A 352 7.02 12.25 38.81
CA VAL A 352 8.01 13.08 39.53
C VAL A 352 8.12 14.46 38.89
N PHE A 353 7.05 15.24 38.95
CA PHE A 353 7.08 16.70 38.99
C PHE A 353 5.96 17.21 39.89
#